data_AF-A0A4R6IC13-F1
#
_entry.id   AF-A0A4R6IC13-F1
#
_cell.length_a   1.000
_cell.length_b   1.000
_cell.length_c   1.000
_cell.angle_alpha   90.00
_cell.angle_beta   90.00
_cell.angle_gamma   90.00
#
_symmetry.space_group_name_H-M   'P 1'
#
loop_
_entity.id
_entity.type
_entity.pdbx_description
1 polymer ?
#
loop_
_entity_poly.entity_id
_entity_poly.type
_entity_poly.pdbx_seq_one_letter_code
_entity_poly.pdbx_strand_id
1 'polypeptide(L)'
;MEKTKSNQAAKFNEFIKNHSDGNTIVIDSIEKWRALYDWHGKEIQFRVLKDHRLELLTLFTYKGKYAKNITYKDWVSQSIKDITSKASELEEKVKNAEIRIRYLEMKVKELEEKQKRNESDIFILKEIHQKISSDVARLKSYHN
;
A
#
# COMPACT_ATOMS: atom_id res chain seq x y z
N MET A 1 -14.36 -13.39 34.22
CA MET A 1 -15.06 -14.14 33.16
C MET A 1 -14.53 -13.86 31.75
N GLU A 2 -13.97 -12.67 31.46
CA GLU A 2 -13.44 -12.36 30.11
C GLU A 2 -12.17 -13.15 29.70
N LYS A 3 -11.25 -13.42 30.65
CA LYS A 3 -10.02 -14.19 30.37
C LYS A 3 -10.29 -15.59 29.81
N THR A 4 -11.40 -16.22 30.21
CA THR A 4 -11.75 -17.59 29.80
C THR A 4 -12.28 -17.63 28.37
N LYS A 5 -13.08 -16.63 27.95
CA LYS A 5 -13.59 -16.50 26.57
C LYS A 5 -12.45 -16.30 25.57
N SER A 6 -11.48 -15.46 25.93
CA SER A 6 -10.29 -15.21 25.09
C SER A 6 -9.44 -16.48 24.88
N ASN A 7 -9.31 -17.33 25.90
CA ASN A 7 -8.52 -18.57 25.80
C ASN A 7 -9.21 -19.63 24.91
N GLN A 8 -10.54 -19.78 25.01
CA GLN A 8 -11.30 -20.70 24.15
C GLN A 8 -11.29 -20.24 22.69
N ALA A 9 -11.45 -18.94 22.44
CA ALA A 9 -11.33 -18.37 21.10
C ALA A 9 -9.93 -18.61 20.49
N ALA A 10 -8.86 -18.45 21.28
CA ALA A 10 -7.50 -18.71 20.83
C ALA A 10 -7.28 -20.18 20.43
N LYS A 11 -7.74 -21.12 21.26
CA LYS A 11 -7.68 -22.56 20.97
C LYS A 11 -8.44 -22.93 19.70
N PHE A 12 -9.62 -22.34 19.50
CA PHE A 12 -10.39 -22.58 18.27
C PHE A 12 -9.69 -22.01 17.03
N ASN A 13 -9.06 -20.85 17.16
CA ASN A 13 -8.28 -20.25 16.07
C ASN A 13 -7.08 -21.13 15.66
N GLU A 14 -6.36 -21.71 16.63
CA GLU A 14 -5.30 -22.69 16.35
C GLU A 14 -5.85 -23.95 15.67
N PHE A 15 -7.00 -24.46 16.14
CA PHE A 15 -7.68 -25.59 15.53
C PHE A 15 -8.00 -25.33 14.05
N ILE A 16 -8.53 -24.14 13.69
CA ILE A 16 -8.79 -23.78 12.29
C ILE A 16 -7.49 -23.67 11.47
N LYS A 17 -6.43 -23.07 12.02
CA LYS A 17 -5.14 -22.93 11.31
C LYS A 17 -4.48 -24.27 10.96
N ASN A 18 -4.80 -25.33 11.69
CA ASN A 18 -4.29 -26.67 11.43
C ASN A 18 -5.05 -27.39 10.29
N HIS A 19 -6.02 -26.74 9.64
CA HIS A 19 -6.74 -27.28 8.48
C HIS A 19 -6.40 -26.49 7.22
N SER A 20 -6.23 -27.20 6.11
CA SER A 20 -6.04 -26.60 4.78
C SER A 20 -7.35 -26.06 4.20
N ASP A 21 -7.22 -25.09 3.30
CA ASP A 21 -8.35 -24.55 2.55
C ASP A 21 -9.10 -25.66 1.80
N GLY A 22 -10.43 -25.66 1.90
CA GLY A 22 -11.30 -26.65 1.27
C GLY A 22 -11.57 -27.91 2.10
N ASN A 23 -10.92 -28.07 3.26
CA ASN A 23 -11.19 -29.20 4.14
C ASN A 23 -12.55 -29.08 4.86
N THR A 24 -13.29 -30.18 4.94
CA THR A 24 -14.47 -30.29 5.80
C THR A 24 -14.03 -30.47 7.25
N ILE A 25 -14.44 -29.55 8.11
CA ILE A 25 -14.18 -29.63 9.56
C ILE A 25 -15.43 -30.18 10.25
N VAL A 26 -15.27 -31.27 11.00
CA VAL A 26 -16.35 -31.86 11.81
C VAL A 26 -16.23 -31.38 13.25
N ILE A 27 -17.30 -30.80 13.78
CA ILE A 27 -17.42 -30.36 15.17
C ILE A 27 -18.37 -31.31 15.90
N ASP A 28 -17.78 -32.26 16.60
CA ASP A 28 -18.44 -33.40 17.25
C ASP A 28 -18.48 -33.31 18.79
N SER A 29 -17.87 -32.27 19.38
CA SER A 29 -17.84 -32.09 20.83
C SER A 29 -18.42 -30.75 21.28
N ILE A 30 -19.05 -30.76 22.46
CA ILE A 30 -19.67 -29.58 23.05
C ILE A 30 -18.64 -28.50 23.41
N GLU A 31 -17.40 -28.90 23.75
CA GLU A 31 -16.30 -27.99 24.02
C GLU A 31 -15.91 -27.21 22.76
N LYS A 32 -15.81 -27.89 21.61
CA LYS A 32 -15.51 -27.22 20.33
C LYS A 32 -16.65 -26.30 19.91
N TRP A 33 -17.91 -26.66 20.17
CA TRP A 33 -19.06 -25.78 19.97
C TRP A 33 -19.00 -24.51 20.81
N ARG A 34 -18.61 -24.62 22.09
CA ARG A 34 -18.39 -23.45 22.96
C ARG A 34 -17.23 -22.58 22.49
N ALA A 35 -16.13 -23.21 22.08
CA ALA A 35 -14.97 -22.49 21.57
C ALA A 35 -15.26 -21.77 20.23
N LEU A 36 -16.09 -22.38 19.37
CA LEU A 36 -16.61 -21.75 18.16
C LEU A 36 -17.47 -20.52 18.48
N TYR A 37 -18.37 -20.62 19.47
CA TYR A 37 -19.19 -19.51 19.92
C TYR A 37 -18.34 -18.35 20.44
N ASP A 38 -17.38 -18.64 21.31
CA ASP A 38 -16.46 -17.64 21.87
C ASP A 38 -15.57 -17.02 20.78
N TRP A 39 -15.12 -17.81 19.80
CA TRP A 39 -14.34 -17.33 18.65
C TRP A 39 -15.17 -16.46 17.71
N HIS A 40 -16.45 -16.78 17.50
CA HIS A 40 -17.35 -16.02 16.65
C HIS A 40 -17.78 -14.69 17.29
N GLY A 41 -17.92 -14.67 18.62
CA GLY A 41 -18.29 -13.47 19.39
C GLY A 41 -19.71 -12.96 19.11
N LYS A 42 -20.57 -13.77 18.48
CA LYS A 42 -21.96 -13.45 18.14
C LYS A 42 -22.86 -14.67 18.35
N GLU A 43 -24.17 -14.41 18.45
CA GLU A 43 -25.18 -15.46 18.52
C GLU A 43 -25.20 -16.33 17.26
N ILE A 44 -25.18 -17.65 17.48
CA ILE A 44 -25.29 -18.65 16.43
C ILE A 44 -26.77 -18.93 16.20
N GLN A 45 -27.25 -18.62 14.99
CA GLN A 45 -28.65 -18.77 14.61
C GLN A 45 -28.85 -20.08 13.86
N PHE A 46 -29.91 -20.79 14.20
CA PHE A 46 -30.32 -22.03 13.54
C PHE A 46 -31.76 -21.92 13.07
N ARG A 47 -32.06 -22.56 11.94
CA ARG A 47 -33.43 -22.86 11.52
C ARG A 47 -33.74 -24.30 11.87
N VAL A 48 -34.89 -24.54 12.50
CA VAL A 48 -35.38 -25.90 12.75
C VAL A 48 -36.04 -26.41 11.47
N LEU A 49 -35.62 -27.58 11.01
CA LEU A 49 -36.17 -28.29 9.86
C LEU A 49 -37.30 -29.23 10.29
N LYS A 50 -38.08 -29.73 9.32
CA LYS A 50 -39.26 -30.58 9.56
C LYS A 50 -38.95 -31.89 10.31
N ASP A 51 -37.72 -32.36 10.22
CA ASP A 51 -37.23 -33.58 10.87
C ASP A 51 -36.42 -33.29 12.14
N HIS A 52 -36.63 -32.12 12.75
CA HIS A 52 -35.93 -31.66 13.95
C HIS A 52 -34.40 -31.51 13.78
N ARG A 53 -33.91 -31.54 12.53
CA ARG A 53 -32.52 -31.12 12.25
C ARG A 53 -32.40 -29.60 12.32
N LEU A 54 -31.19 -29.14 12.63
CA LEU A 54 -30.86 -27.72 12.67
C LEU A 54 -30.04 -27.35 11.44
N GLU A 55 -30.53 -26.39 10.67
CA GLU A 55 -29.77 -25.72 9.61
C GLU A 55 -29.09 -24.49 10.21
N LEU A 56 -27.76 -24.48 10.21
CA LEU A 56 -26.98 -23.33 10.67
C LEU A 56 -27.17 -22.16 9.69
N LEU A 57 -27.72 -21.04 10.18
CA LEU A 57 -27.95 -19.84 9.38
C LEU A 57 -26.81 -18.84 9.47
N THR A 58 -26.02 -18.86 10.54
CA THR A 58 -24.95 -17.89 10.74
C THR A 58 -23.70 -18.30 9.96
N LEU A 59 -23.16 -17.39 9.14
CA LEU A 59 -21.87 -17.58 8.50
C LEU A 59 -20.77 -17.03 9.39
N PHE A 60 -19.75 -17.85 9.58
CA PHE A 60 -18.54 -17.48 10.30
C PHE A 60 -17.75 -16.43 9.52
N THR A 61 -17.26 -15.42 10.23
CA THR A 61 -16.35 -14.42 9.68
C THR A 61 -14.92 -14.94 9.74
N TYR A 62 -14.21 -14.94 8.62
CA TYR A 62 -12.74 -15.07 8.61
C TYR A 62 -12.14 -13.73 8.20
N LYS A 63 -11.20 -13.21 8.98
CA LYS A 63 -10.57 -11.88 8.77
C LYS A 63 -11.57 -10.71 8.63
N GLY A 64 -12.66 -10.75 9.40
CA GLY A 64 -13.59 -9.61 9.54
C GLY A 64 -14.58 -9.39 8.40
N LYS A 65 -14.70 -10.30 7.42
CA LYS A 65 -15.67 -10.18 6.32
C LYS A 65 -16.79 -11.22 6.45
N TYR A 66 -18.05 -10.76 6.40
CA TYR A 66 -19.24 -11.62 6.44
C TYR A 66 -19.52 -12.21 5.06
N ALA A 67 -19.74 -13.51 4.98
CA ALA A 67 -20.05 -14.21 3.73
C ALA A 67 -21.55 -14.21 3.35
N LYS A 68 -22.42 -13.46 4.05
CA LYS A 68 -23.86 -13.78 4.10
C LYS A 68 -24.77 -13.23 3.00
N ASN A 69 -24.31 -12.51 1.98
CA ASN A 69 -25.23 -12.06 0.92
C ASN A 69 -24.59 -11.93 -0.47
N ILE A 70 -23.40 -12.49 -0.65
CA ILE A 70 -22.62 -12.35 -1.87
C ILE A 70 -22.13 -13.76 -2.15
N THR A 71 -22.62 -14.38 -3.22
CA THR A 71 -22.09 -15.69 -3.62
C THR A 71 -20.56 -15.57 -3.76
N TYR A 72 -19.79 -16.65 -3.61
CA TYR A 72 -18.33 -16.57 -3.83
C TYR A 72 -17.99 -15.87 -5.16
N LYS A 73 -18.82 -16.09 -6.19
CA LYS A 73 -18.79 -15.39 -7.48
C LYS A 73 -18.96 -13.87 -7.35
N ASP A 74 -19.93 -13.39 -6.59
CA ASP A 74 -20.16 -11.95 -6.37
C ASP A 74 -19.00 -11.32 -5.59
N TRP A 75 -18.38 -12.08 -4.67
CA TRP A 75 -17.26 -11.60 -3.86
C TRP A 75 -15.99 -11.46 -4.71
N VAL A 76 -15.71 -12.47 -5.54
CA VAL A 76 -14.65 -12.40 -6.54
C VAL A 76 -14.91 -11.26 -7.50
N SER A 77 -16.15 -11.08 -7.97
CA SER A 77 -16.52 -9.99 -8.89
C SER A 77 -16.30 -8.61 -8.27
N GLN A 78 -16.70 -8.41 -7.01
CA GLN A 78 -16.47 -7.14 -6.32
C GLN A 78 -14.97 -6.92 -6.06
N SER A 79 -14.24 -7.96 -5.67
CA SER A 79 -12.79 -7.87 -5.45
C SER A 79 -12.05 -7.52 -6.74
N ILE A 80 -12.46 -8.10 -7.87
CA ILE A 80 -11.94 -7.75 -9.20
C ILE A 80 -12.26 -6.28 -9.52
N LYS A 81 -13.49 -5.80 -9.29
CA LYS A 81 -13.84 -4.39 -9.50
C LYS A 81 -12.98 -3.45 -8.67
N ASP A 82 -12.78 -3.76 -7.38
CA ASP A 82 -11.96 -2.95 -6.48
C ASP A 82 -10.49 -2.93 -6.93
N ILE A 83 -9.96 -4.08 -7.34
CA ILE A 83 -8.60 -4.21 -7.88
C ILE A 83 -8.48 -3.39 -9.18
N THR A 84 -9.43 -3.52 -10.10
CA THR A 84 -9.44 -2.79 -11.36
C THR A 84 -9.50 -1.28 -11.13
N SER A 85 -10.36 -0.81 -10.23
CA SER A 85 -10.44 0.62 -9.89
C SER A 85 -9.12 1.14 -9.35
N LYS A 86 -8.51 0.42 -8.40
CA LYS A 86 -7.19 0.78 -7.86
C LYS A 86 -6.09 0.74 -8.91
N ALA A 87 -6.13 -0.22 -9.83
CA ALA A 87 -5.18 -0.32 -10.93
C ALA A 87 -5.29 0.89 -11.86
N SER A 88 -6.51 1.31 -12.22
CA SER A 88 -6.75 2.51 -13.03
C SER A 88 -6.27 3.80 -12.33
N GLU A 89 -6.54 3.95 -11.03
CA GLU A 89 -6.04 5.09 -10.25
C GLU A 89 -4.51 5.13 -10.20
N LEU A 90 -3.86 3.97 -10.06
CA LEU A 90 -2.41 3.88 -10.08
C LEU A 90 -1.84 4.20 -11.46
N GLU A 91 -2.48 3.73 -12.53
CA GLU A 91 -2.07 4.04 -13.90
C GLU A 91 -2.11 5.55 -14.18
N GLU A 92 -3.15 6.24 -13.72
CA GLU A 92 -3.26 7.70 -13.85
C GLU A 92 -2.17 8.42 -13.05
N LYS A 93 -1.89 7.99 -11.82
CA LYS A 93 -0.80 8.54 -11.00
C LYS A 93 0.56 8.36 -11.67
N VAL A 94 0.80 7.20 -12.28
CA VAL A 94 2.05 6.92 -13.02
C VAL A 94 2.18 7.84 -14.23
N LYS A 95 1.14 7.97 -15.06
CA LYS A 95 1.15 8.90 -16.21
C LYS A 95 1.44 10.34 -15.78
N ASN A 96 0.82 10.80 -14.70
CA ASN A 96 1.07 12.14 -14.17
C ASN A 96 2.52 12.31 -13.65
N ALA A 97 3.08 11.28 -13.01
CA ALA A 97 4.47 11.30 -12.57
C ALA A 97 5.44 11.35 -13.76
N GLU A 98 5.20 10.57 -14.82
CA GLU A 98 6.00 10.57 -16.05
C GLU A 98 6.02 11.94 -16.73
N ILE A 99 4.87 12.61 -16.83
CA ILE A 99 4.78 13.97 -17.38
C ILE A 99 5.63 14.94 -16.55
N ARG A 100 5.55 14.85 -15.22
CA ARG A 100 6.32 15.71 -14.31
C ARG A 100 7.82 15.45 -14.42
N ILE A 101 8.24 14.20 -14.59
CA ILE A 101 9.65 13.84 -14.79
C ILE A 101 10.16 14.47 -16.09
N ARG A 102 9.45 14.32 -17.21
CA ARG A 102 9.85 14.94 -18.49
C ARG A 102 9.99 16.46 -18.38
N TYR A 103 9.07 17.12 -17.68
CA TYR A 103 9.16 18.55 -17.44
C TYR A 103 10.39 18.94 -16.61
N LEU A 104 10.72 18.17 -15.59
CA LEU A 104 11.91 18.40 -14.77
C LEU A 104 13.20 18.16 -15.57
N GLU A 105 13.25 17.11 -16.40
CA GLU A 105 14.38 16.86 -17.29
C GLU A 105 14.64 18.03 -18.25
N MET A 106 13.56 18.62 -18.81
CA MET A 106 13.69 19.83 -19.65
C MET A 106 14.26 21.01 -18.87
N LYS A 107 13.77 21.25 -17.65
CA LYS A 107 14.29 22.33 -16.79
C LYS A 107 15.76 22.14 -16.42
N VAL A 108 16.16 20.91 -16.13
CA VAL A 108 17.56 20.58 -15.82
C VAL A 108 18.45 20.90 -17.02
N LYS A 109 18.08 20.48 -18.22
CA LYS A 109 18.83 20.81 -19.45
C LYS A 109 18.99 22.33 -19.66
N GLU A 110 17.91 23.09 -19.46
CA GLU A 110 17.97 24.55 -19.57
C GLU A 110 18.95 25.18 -18.56
N LEU A 111 18.94 24.67 -17.33
CA LEU A 111 19.85 25.13 -16.28
C LEU A 111 21.30 24.75 -16.58
N GLU A 112 21.57 23.54 -17.09
CA GLU A 112 22.90 23.11 -17.51
C GLU A 112 23.46 23.99 -18.62
N GLU A 113 22.64 24.38 -19.60
CA GLU A 113 23.06 25.31 -20.65
C GLU A 113 23.35 26.71 -20.12
N LYS A 114 22.52 27.22 -19.21
CA LYS A 114 22.78 28.50 -18.53
C LYS A 114 24.08 28.45 -17.74
N GLN A 115 24.33 27.35 -17.04
CA GLN A 115 25.56 27.15 -16.28
C GLN A 115 26.79 27.18 -17.20
N LYS A 116 26.76 26.46 -18.34
CA LYS A 116 27.85 26.50 -19.32
C LYS A 116 28.15 27.90 -19.84
N ARG A 117 27.11 28.69 -20.12
CA ARG A 117 27.27 30.10 -20.52
C ARG A 117 27.94 30.93 -19.43
N ASN A 118 27.45 30.80 -18.18
CA ASN A 118 28.03 31.50 -17.04
C ASN A 118 29.50 31.11 -16.81
N GLU A 119 29.86 29.84 -16.97
CA GLU A 119 31.24 29.37 -16.86
C GLU A 119 32.15 30.00 -17.92
N SER A 120 31.65 30.11 -19.15
CA SER A 120 32.34 30.81 -20.26
C SER A 120 32.52 32.30 -19.97
N ASP A 121 31.47 32.98 -19.50
CA ASP A 121 31.53 34.40 -19.16
C ASP A 121 32.53 34.66 -18.02
N ILE A 122 32.53 33.82 -16.99
CA ILE A 122 33.50 33.87 -15.88
C ILE A 122 34.92 33.69 -16.39
N PHE A 123 35.15 32.77 -17.33
CA PHE A 123 36.47 32.56 -17.93
C PHE A 123 36.96 33.83 -18.62
N ILE A 124 36.14 34.45 -19.48
CA ILE A 124 36.47 35.70 -20.18
C ILE A 124 36.75 36.82 -19.18
N LEU A 125 35.92 36.97 -18.14
CA LEU A 125 36.12 37.98 -17.10
C LEU A 125 37.45 37.81 -16.36
N LYS A 126 37.87 36.57 -16.10
CA LYS A 126 39.18 36.29 -15.48
C LYS A 126 40.33 36.72 -16.38
N GLU A 127 40.25 36.46 -17.69
CA GLU A 127 41.28 36.92 -18.64
C GLU A 127 41.38 38.44 -18.72
N ILE A 128 40.22 39.12 -18.78
CA ILE A 128 40.16 40.59 -18.77
C ILE A 128 40.77 41.13 -17.47
N HIS A 129 40.39 40.56 -16.32
CA HIS A 129 40.92 40.96 -15.02
C HIS A 129 42.44 40.79 -14.94
N GLN A 130 43.00 39.71 -15.49
CA GLN A 130 44.44 39.47 -15.52
C GLN A 130 45.18 40.52 -16.39
N LYS A 131 44.62 40.88 -17.54
CA LYS A 131 45.17 41.94 -18.40
C LYS A 131 45.18 43.28 -17.69
N ILE A 132 44.03 43.70 -17.14
CA ILE A 132 43.92 44.96 -16.39
C ILE A 132 44.90 44.98 -15.21
N SER A 133 45.00 43.88 -14.47
CA SER A 133 45.95 43.78 -13.34
C SER A 133 47.40 43.97 -13.79
N SER A 134 47.76 43.41 -14.95
CA SER A 134 49.09 43.57 -15.55
C SER A 134 49.35 45.01 -16.01
N ASP A 135 48.37 45.64 -16.64
CA ASP A 135 48.47 47.03 -17.10
C ASP A 135 48.58 48.01 -15.93
N VAL A 136 47.80 47.80 -14.86
CA VAL A 136 47.91 48.59 -13.62
C VAL A 136 49.29 48.42 -12.98
N ALA A 137 49.84 47.21 -12.94
CA ALA A 137 51.20 46.98 -12.42
C ALA A 137 52.27 47.74 -13.24
N ARG A 138 52.16 47.73 -14.56
CA ARG A 138 53.03 48.52 -15.46
C ARG A 138 52.91 50.02 -15.22
N LEU A 139 51.69 50.54 -15.13
CA LEU A 139 51.45 51.96 -14.85
C LEU A 139 52.06 52.40 -13.52
N LYS A 140 51.91 51.57 -12.47
CA LYS A 140 52.56 51.83 -11.17
C LYS A 140 54.08 51.88 -11.27
N SER A 141 54.70 51.04 -12.12
CA SER A 141 56.15 51.07 -12.33
C SER A 141 56.65 52.32 -13.07
N TYR A 142 55.79 53.05 -13.77
CA TYR A 142 56.14 54.33 -14.41
C TYR A 142 55.97 55.55 -13.47
N HIS A 143 55.39 55.37 -12.28
CA HIS A 143 55.14 56.46 -11.33
C HIS A 143 55.96 56.33 -10.03
N ASN A 144 56.71 55.24 -9.88
CA ASN A 144 57.76 55.06 -8.87
C ASN A 144 59.12 55.23 -9.53
#